data_AF-A0A4Z1IWH9-F1
#
_entry.id   AF-A0A4Z1IWH9-F1
#
_cell.length_a   1.000
_cell.length_b   1.000
_cell.length_c   1.000
_cell.angle_alpha   90.00
_cell.angle_beta   90.00
_cell.angle_gamma   90.00
#
_symmetry.space_group_name_H-M   'P 1'
#
loop_
_entity.id
_entity.type
_entity.pdbx_description
1 polymer ?
#
loop_
_entity_poly.entity_id
_entity_poly.type
_entity_poly.pdbx_seq_one_letter_code
_entity_poly.pdbx_strand_id
1 'polypeptide(L)'
;MTSSSSQVVGPKSSPCFNYQAPIPNNTGRKDGYLILPNFNTFTGPINQKLAIIKNSECPELLKVAGHTSIAEDEAAYCYEMFYNQPYYVASGPKDKDPVFTAQFFGERDVKDITPAYEAMKEAREIAHRKSTDPNSREDISEFEQRMIGVSKKKILQKRSYVQGFTITQQKDAICAAQLNAAIIENVESTRRLNQLVAIAAGNLLANCAPKEVLERLAKQAESAVPITFGNEDNRFFSTVQHNYSGIDIASLEMSLGNFGALHIDGNDDSALWTVLLVLSNIPESYWPGRTFVSSLRLYATMAPMTALVFKAVHSHISLGPIPMGESKRLRLVAVCYPKGTVMRETPALIRRSTPKILRTIKGVRSSLPEAHPIAIAAFGTLRNQMGFLARLEAHDKVKMNRINPSLKMPTADLFVQLWSWEENGFTMTPRISRIQAVLDGDGDTKEWYKGYSKKCDAILSMRWFDGNKKTETNWVSTENIGSTFAHLDPLASTAAKPLEEFNKWARKTNNLPAIKRNYGKLPYLCPSCELRFSTKQRVKIHHDLAHMYTYEWQIPKPSVDPAHQERNSEFEEEGEEQLTEKAGLEDEECSGEEGPVAKKRKS
;
A
#
# COMPACT_ATOMS: atom_id res chain seq x y z
N MET A 1 -59.31 26.97 12.06
CA MET A 1 -58.26 27.06 13.08
C MET A 1 -58.06 25.68 13.66
N THR A 2 -57.00 24.99 13.22
CA THR A 2 -56.60 23.69 13.76
C THR A 2 -55.14 23.82 14.13
N SER A 3 -54.87 23.78 15.43
CA SER A 3 -53.57 23.96 16.05
C SER A 3 -52.62 22.83 15.65
N SER A 4 -51.52 23.17 14.98
CA SER A 4 -50.37 22.29 14.84
C SER A 4 -49.73 22.09 16.21
N SER A 5 -49.88 20.91 16.79
CA SER A 5 -49.08 20.52 17.94
C SER A 5 -47.64 20.40 17.48
N SER A 6 -46.80 21.34 17.91
CA SER A 6 -45.35 21.25 17.88
C SER A 6 -44.92 19.94 18.54
N GLN A 7 -44.46 18.99 17.73
CA GLN A 7 -43.70 17.85 18.26
C GLN A 7 -42.41 18.43 18.85
N VAL A 8 -42.38 18.49 20.18
CA VAL A 8 -41.17 18.73 20.95
C VAL A 8 -40.21 17.58 20.62
N VAL A 9 -39.20 17.89 19.80
CA VAL A 9 -38.09 16.97 19.50
C VAL A 9 -37.41 16.68 20.83
N GLY A 10 -37.59 15.46 21.34
CA GLY A 10 -36.84 14.98 22.51
C GLY A 10 -35.32 15.09 22.25
N PRO A 11 -34.48 15.08 23.30
CA PRO A 11 -33.04 15.19 23.13
C PRO A 11 -32.56 14.13 22.13
N LYS A 12 -31.94 14.56 21.03
CA LYS A 12 -31.31 13.67 20.04
C LYS A 12 -30.40 12.70 20.82
N SER A 13 -30.67 11.40 20.73
CA SER A 13 -29.81 10.40 21.35
C SER A 13 -28.40 10.51 20.77
N SER A 14 -27.38 10.47 21.63
CA SER A 14 -26.00 10.56 21.18
C SER A 14 -25.69 9.42 20.19
N PRO A 15 -25.04 9.71 19.05
CA PRO A 15 -24.67 8.71 18.07
C PRO A 15 -23.75 7.63 18.67
N CYS A 16 -24.10 6.37 18.45
CA CYS A 16 -23.30 5.23 18.90
C CYS A 16 -22.45 4.69 17.75
N PHE A 17 -21.17 5.09 17.69
CA PHE A 17 -20.20 4.57 16.70
C PHE A 17 -19.72 3.15 17.02
N ASN A 18 -18.86 2.58 16.16
CA ASN A 18 -18.33 1.21 16.35
C ASN A 18 -17.42 1.07 17.57
N TYR A 19 -16.87 2.18 18.08
CA TYR A 19 -16.00 2.24 19.24
C TYR A 19 -16.45 3.35 20.17
N GLN A 20 -16.10 3.21 21.45
CA GLN A 20 -16.30 4.22 22.48
C GLN A 20 -15.24 5.32 22.39
N ALA A 21 -15.49 6.43 23.08
CA ALA A 21 -14.50 7.47 23.29
C ALA A 21 -13.22 6.90 23.93
N PRO A 22 -12.03 7.39 23.55
CA PRO A 22 -10.80 7.06 24.25
C PRO A 22 -10.90 7.48 25.72
N ILE A 23 -10.52 6.58 26.63
CA ILE A 23 -10.47 6.84 28.07
C ILE A 23 -9.04 6.66 28.59
N PRO A 24 -8.61 7.39 29.64
CA PRO A 24 -7.31 7.17 30.25
C PRO A 24 -7.13 5.71 30.69
N ASN A 25 -5.98 5.12 30.35
CA ASN A 25 -5.67 3.74 30.65
C ASN A 25 -5.18 3.57 32.09
N ASN A 26 -6.12 3.41 33.03
CA ASN A 26 -5.81 3.23 34.46
C ASN A 26 -5.49 1.76 34.83
N THR A 27 -5.17 0.90 33.87
CA THR A 27 -4.92 -0.54 34.13
C THR A 27 -3.59 -0.83 34.85
N GLY A 28 -2.80 0.21 35.15
CA GLY A 28 -1.59 0.14 35.98
C GLY A 28 -0.37 -0.53 35.30
N ARG A 29 -0.49 -0.94 34.03
CA ARG A 29 0.59 -1.59 33.25
C ARG A 29 1.02 -0.85 32.00
N LYS A 30 0.20 0.09 31.49
CA LYS A 30 0.45 0.81 30.24
C LYS A 30 -0.17 2.20 30.37
N ASP A 31 0.64 3.25 30.34
CA ASP A 31 0.16 4.64 30.26
C ASP A 31 -0.53 4.88 28.90
N GLY A 32 -1.29 5.98 28.76
CA GLY A 32 -1.98 6.36 27.52
C GLY A 32 -3.50 6.16 27.54
N TYR A 33 -4.09 5.82 26.38
CA TYR A 33 -5.53 5.78 26.19
C TYR A 33 -6.04 4.40 25.76
N LEU A 34 -7.21 4.02 26.27
CA LEU A 34 -7.90 2.78 25.96
C LEU A 34 -9.18 3.06 25.16
N ILE A 35 -9.41 2.26 24.12
CA ILE A 35 -10.61 2.31 23.29
C ILE A 35 -11.32 0.95 23.36
N LEU A 36 -12.62 0.98 23.65
CA LEU A 36 -13.45 -0.21 23.73
C LEU A 36 -14.38 -0.32 22.50
N PRO A 37 -14.53 -1.51 21.90
CA PRO A 37 -15.50 -1.72 20.83
C PRO A 37 -16.94 -1.74 21.36
N ASN A 38 -17.88 -1.20 20.58
CA ASN A 38 -19.34 -1.31 20.82
C ASN A 38 -19.95 -2.55 20.13
N PHE A 39 -19.11 -3.54 19.79
CA PHE A 39 -19.50 -4.79 19.17
C PHE A 39 -18.77 -5.95 19.84
N ASN A 40 -19.32 -7.16 19.69
CA ASN A 40 -18.69 -8.37 20.20
C ASN A 40 -17.49 -8.74 19.31
N THR A 41 -16.28 -8.77 19.86
CA THR A 41 -15.05 -9.05 19.09
C THR A 41 -14.90 -10.51 18.66
N PHE A 42 -15.67 -11.44 19.24
CA PHE A 42 -15.68 -12.84 18.82
C PHE A 42 -16.52 -13.05 17.56
N THR A 43 -17.64 -12.33 17.44
CA THR A 43 -18.57 -12.45 16.30
C THR A 43 -18.42 -11.31 15.29
N GLY A 44 -17.72 -10.23 15.65
CA GLY A 44 -17.73 -8.96 14.91
C GLY A 44 -19.05 -8.19 15.07
N PRO A 45 -19.21 -7.07 14.34
CA PRO A 45 -20.48 -6.33 14.30
C PRO A 45 -21.62 -7.18 13.69
N ILE A 46 -22.76 -7.20 14.37
CA ILE A 46 -23.98 -7.92 13.94
C ILE A 46 -24.51 -7.33 12.62
N ASN A 47 -24.65 -6.00 12.58
CA ASN A 47 -25.07 -5.27 11.39
C ASN A 47 -23.84 -4.72 10.65
N GLN A 48 -23.34 -5.47 9.67
CA GLN A 48 -22.14 -5.08 8.90
C GLN A 48 -22.38 -3.84 8.03
N LYS A 49 -23.60 -3.65 7.49
CA LYS A 49 -23.94 -2.43 6.73
C LYS A 49 -23.88 -1.19 7.61
N LEU A 50 -24.43 -1.29 8.83
CA LEU A 50 -24.35 -0.23 9.83
C LEU A 50 -22.90 0.07 10.21
N ALA A 51 -22.06 -0.97 10.40
CA ALA A 51 -20.65 -0.77 10.69
C ALA A 51 -19.95 0.03 9.57
N ILE A 52 -20.24 -0.30 8.30
CA ILE A 52 -19.71 0.41 7.13
C ILE A 52 -20.12 1.89 7.16
N ILE A 53 -21.41 2.18 7.36
CA ILE A 53 -21.94 3.54 7.38
C ILE A 53 -21.33 4.35 8.54
N LYS A 54 -21.22 3.76 9.73
CA LYS A 54 -20.56 4.39 10.89
C LYS A 54 -19.10 4.74 10.62
N ASN A 55 -18.37 3.89 9.88
CA ASN A 55 -16.97 4.15 9.52
C ASN A 55 -16.82 5.15 8.36
N SER A 56 -17.86 5.36 7.55
CA SER A 56 -17.84 6.28 6.42
C SER A 56 -18.39 7.67 6.71
N GLU A 57 -19.16 7.84 7.79
CA GLU A 57 -19.59 9.15 8.27
C GLU A 57 -18.43 9.92 8.92
N CYS A 58 -17.97 11.00 8.28
CA CYS A 58 -16.87 11.85 8.75
C CYS A 58 -17.36 13.29 8.98
N PRO A 59 -16.91 13.99 10.05
CA PRO A 59 -17.29 15.38 10.27
C PRO A 59 -16.68 16.32 9.23
N GLU A 60 -17.48 17.22 8.67
CA GLU A 60 -17.01 18.30 7.79
C GLU A 60 -16.00 19.22 8.47
N LEU A 61 -16.11 19.38 9.79
CA LEU A 61 -15.17 20.12 10.63
C LEU A 61 -13.71 19.73 10.36
N LEU A 62 -13.43 18.44 10.10
CA LEU A 62 -12.06 17.97 9.85
C LEU A 62 -11.44 18.56 8.57
N LYS A 63 -12.26 19.03 7.62
CA LYS A 63 -11.80 19.75 6.41
C LYS A 63 -11.39 21.18 6.68
N VAL A 64 -11.81 21.75 7.81
CA VAL A 64 -11.51 23.14 8.16
C VAL A 64 -10.03 23.23 8.56
N ALA A 65 -9.36 24.22 7.98
CA ALA A 65 -7.97 24.52 8.29
C ALA A 65 -7.86 25.11 9.71
N GLY A 66 -6.86 24.66 10.46
CA GLY A 66 -6.60 25.10 11.83
C GLY A 66 -6.78 24.00 12.88
N HIS A 67 -6.51 24.35 14.12
CA HIS A 67 -6.81 23.51 15.28
C HIS A 67 -8.30 23.58 15.58
N THR A 68 -8.87 22.45 15.98
CA THR A 68 -10.23 22.40 16.52
C THR A 68 -10.16 22.53 18.03
N SER A 69 -11.16 23.20 18.60
CA SER A 69 -11.34 23.31 20.04
C SER A 69 -11.92 22.02 20.63
N ILE A 70 -11.78 21.84 21.94
CA ILE A 70 -12.35 20.69 22.66
C ILE A 70 -13.86 20.58 22.42
N ALA A 71 -14.58 21.70 22.44
CA ALA A 71 -16.02 21.72 22.20
C ALA A 71 -16.40 21.31 20.77
N GLU A 72 -15.59 21.69 19.78
CA GLU A 72 -15.80 21.28 18.39
C GLU A 72 -15.52 19.78 18.19
N ASP A 73 -14.45 19.27 18.82
CA ASP A 73 -14.10 17.85 18.81
C ASP A 73 -15.19 16.99 19.48
N GLU A 74 -15.70 17.43 20.63
CA GLU A 74 -16.83 16.82 21.34
C GLU A 74 -18.10 16.80 20.47
N ALA A 75 -18.44 17.92 19.84
CA ALA A 75 -19.59 18.01 18.93
C ALA A 75 -19.42 17.12 17.69
N ALA A 76 -18.20 16.96 17.21
CA ALA A 76 -17.87 16.11 16.06
C ALA A 76 -17.71 14.63 16.42
N TYR A 77 -17.73 14.25 17.70
CA TYR A 77 -17.39 12.90 18.17
C TYR A 77 -16.02 12.44 17.63
N CYS A 78 -15.02 13.32 17.67
CA CYS A 78 -13.66 13.06 17.23
C CYS A 78 -12.66 13.49 18.30
N TYR A 79 -11.46 12.92 18.26
CA TYR A 79 -10.45 13.15 19.28
C TYR A 79 -9.09 13.42 18.64
N GLU A 80 -8.50 14.58 18.91
CA GLU A 80 -7.10 14.83 18.57
C GLU A 80 -6.20 13.85 19.32
N MET A 81 -5.25 13.28 18.61
CA MET A 81 -4.22 12.46 19.24
C MET A 81 -3.22 13.35 19.96
N PHE A 82 -3.03 13.10 21.26
CA PHE A 82 -1.96 13.74 22.02
C PHE A 82 -0.59 13.24 21.57
N TYR A 83 0.37 14.17 21.52
CA TYR A 83 1.76 13.86 21.23
C TYR A 83 2.34 12.89 22.24
N ASN A 84 3.07 11.91 21.73
CA ASN A 84 3.77 10.88 22.50
C ASN A 84 2.86 10.08 23.46
N GLN A 85 1.56 9.98 23.15
CA GLN A 85 0.60 9.17 23.90
C GLN A 85 0.20 7.92 23.11
N PRO A 86 0.33 6.72 23.69
CA PRO A 86 -0.10 5.50 23.03
C PRO A 86 -1.62 5.28 23.17
N TYR A 87 -2.23 4.80 22.10
CA TYR A 87 -3.64 4.42 22.03
C TYR A 87 -3.76 2.92 21.82
N TYR A 88 -4.53 2.28 22.71
CA TYR A 88 -4.76 0.85 22.72
C TYR A 88 -6.22 0.51 22.44
N VAL A 89 -6.47 -0.61 21.77
CA VAL A 89 -7.82 -1.16 21.60
C VAL A 89 -7.92 -2.49 22.35
N ALA A 90 -8.87 -2.59 23.27
CA ALA A 90 -9.15 -3.81 24.01
C ALA A 90 -10.18 -4.68 23.29
N SER A 91 -10.14 -6.00 23.52
CA SER A 91 -11.24 -6.86 23.08
C SER A 91 -12.52 -6.72 23.93
N GLY A 92 -12.43 -5.98 25.04
CA GLY A 92 -13.56 -5.68 25.93
C GLY A 92 -13.09 -5.18 27.30
N PRO A 93 -14.01 -4.84 28.22
CA PRO A 93 -13.68 -4.19 29.50
C PRO A 93 -12.77 -5.01 30.43
N LYS A 94 -12.72 -6.34 30.24
CA LYS A 94 -11.92 -7.26 31.07
C LYS A 94 -10.61 -7.69 30.40
N ASP A 95 -10.29 -7.17 29.21
CA ASP A 95 -9.04 -7.49 28.52
C ASP A 95 -7.86 -6.85 29.27
N LYS A 96 -6.96 -7.71 29.78
CA LYS A 96 -5.78 -7.28 30.55
C LYS A 96 -4.58 -6.95 29.67
N ASP A 97 -4.69 -7.17 28.38
CA ASP A 97 -3.59 -6.96 27.44
C ASP A 97 -4.12 -6.30 26.15
N PRO A 98 -4.55 -5.04 26.20
CA PRO A 98 -5.09 -4.39 25.01
C PRO A 98 -4.00 -4.22 23.94
N VAL A 99 -4.41 -4.23 22.67
CA VAL A 99 -3.53 -4.17 21.50
C VAL A 99 -3.07 -2.73 21.28
N PHE A 100 -1.75 -2.51 21.15
CA PHE A 100 -1.22 -1.19 20.76
C PHE A 100 -1.61 -0.88 19.32
N THR A 101 -2.33 0.21 19.12
CA THR A 101 -2.98 0.52 17.85
C THR A 101 -2.44 1.77 17.19
N ALA A 102 -2.17 2.84 17.95
CA ALA A 102 -1.64 4.08 17.37
C ALA A 102 -0.84 4.93 18.37
N GLN A 103 0.08 5.75 17.85
CA GLN A 103 0.76 6.83 18.56
C GLN A 103 1.19 7.93 17.58
N PHE A 104 1.02 9.18 17.98
CA PHE A 104 1.40 10.34 17.19
C PHE A 104 2.61 11.05 17.82
N PHE A 105 3.60 11.38 17.01
CA PHE A 105 4.84 12.04 17.41
C PHE A 105 4.85 13.46 16.86
N GLY A 106 4.96 14.44 17.75
CA GLY A 106 5.24 15.82 17.40
C GLY A 106 6.70 16.01 17.01
N GLU A 107 7.04 17.18 16.47
CA GLU A 107 8.41 17.46 16.03
C GLU A 107 9.44 17.31 17.16
N ARG A 108 9.08 17.70 18.40
CA ARG A 108 9.95 17.54 19.57
C ARG A 108 10.21 16.07 19.88
N ASP A 109 9.15 15.25 19.89
CA ASP A 109 9.28 13.81 20.15
C ASP A 109 10.14 13.12 19.08
N VAL A 110 10.00 13.52 17.80
CA VAL A 110 10.86 13.02 16.72
C VAL A 110 12.32 13.43 16.94
N LYS A 111 12.58 14.69 17.33
CA LYS A 111 13.94 15.20 17.65
C LYS A 111 14.59 14.42 18.79
N ASP A 112 13.82 14.06 19.82
CA ASP A 112 14.30 13.28 20.96
C ASP A 112 14.72 11.86 20.55
N ILE A 113 14.17 11.34 19.44
CA ILE A 113 14.62 10.10 18.80
C ILE A 113 15.64 10.47 17.70
N THR A 114 16.85 10.85 18.12
CA THR A 114 17.89 11.41 17.23
C THR A 114 18.13 10.61 15.94
N PRO A 115 18.23 9.26 15.94
CA PRO A 115 18.40 8.50 14.71
C PRO A 115 17.23 8.66 13.73
N ALA A 116 16.01 8.84 14.22
CA ALA A 116 14.85 9.09 13.38
C ALA A 116 14.84 10.52 12.84
N TYR A 117 15.14 11.51 13.68
CA TYR A 117 15.18 12.91 13.28
C TYR A 117 16.21 13.19 12.17
N GLU A 118 17.46 12.75 12.36
CA GLU A 118 18.51 12.96 11.36
C GLU A 118 18.18 12.24 10.05
N ALA A 119 17.64 11.02 10.15
CA ALA A 119 17.21 10.28 8.97
C ALA A 119 16.05 10.97 8.22
N MET A 120 15.05 11.48 8.94
CA MET A 120 13.95 12.24 8.34
C MET A 120 14.42 13.55 7.71
N LYS A 121 15.36 14.25 8.36
CA LYS A 121 15.94 15.51 7.87
C LYS A 121 16.67 15.30 6.54
N GLU A 122 17.58 14.33 6.47
CA GLU A 122 18.31 14.01 5.23
C GLU A 122 17.35 13.45 4.15
N ALA A 123 16.39 12.60 4.53
CA ALA A 123 15.38 12.08 3.60
C ALA A 123 14.56 13.22 2.98
N ARG A 124 14.17 14.22 3.78
CA ARG A 124 13.49 15.42 3.32
C ARG A 124 14.35 16.21 2.33
N GLU A 125 15.64 16.40 2.60
CA GLU A 125 16.54 17.08 1.67
C GLU A 125 16.65 16.37 0.32
N ILE A 126 16.81 15.04 0.32
CA ILE A 126 16.89 14.24 -0.91
C ILE A 126 15.56 14.29 -1.67
N ALA A 127 14.44 14.12 -0.98
CA ALA A 127 13.12 14.01 -1.60
C ALA A 127 12.57 15.35 -2.14
N HIS A 128 13.09 16.49 -1.68
CA HIS A 128 12.72 17.83 -2.15
C HIS A 128 13.75 18.49 -3.07
N ARG A 129 14.92 17.87 -3.27
CA ARG A 129 15.99 18.40 -4.12
C ARG A 129 15.44 18.75 -5.50
N LYS A 130 15.78 19.95 -5.99
CA LYS A 130 15.42 20.39 -7.35
C LYS A 130 16.42 19.85 -8.36
N SER A 131 15.90 19.52 -9.54
CA SER A 131 16.74 19.11 -10.67
C SER A 131 17.51 20.31 -11.19
N THR A 132 18.74 20.08 -11.62
CA THR A 132 19.55 21.08 -12.32
C THR A 132 19.19 21.17 -13.80
N ASP A 133 18.31 20.31 -14.32
CA ASP A 133 17.79 20.39 -15.68
C ASP A 133 16.90 21.63 -15.84
N PRO A 134 17.23 22.57 -16.73
CA PRO A 134 16.42 23.77 -16.97
C PRO A 134 15.04 23.46 -17.54
N ASN A 135 14.81 22.26 -18.09
CA ASN A 135 13.50 21.82 -18.57
C ASN A 135 12.64 21.17 -17.49
N SER A 136 13.15 21.09 -16.27
CA SER A 136 12.42 20.50 -15.15
C SER A 136 11.30 21.41 -14.66
N ARG A 137 10.17 20.82 -14.28
CA ARG A 137 9.04 21.57 -13.73
C ARG A 137 9.36 22.07 -12.32
N GLU A 138 9.04 23.34 -12.06
CA GLU A 138 9.24 23.97 -10.75
C GLU A 138 8.49 23.27 -9.60
N ASP A 139 7.39 22.56 -9.89
CA ASP A 139 6.57 21.86 -8.91
C ASP A 139 6.91 20.37 -8.75
N ILE A 140 8.03 19.90 -9.32
CA ILE A 140 8.45 18.50 -9.26
C ILE A 140 9.88 18.41 -8.71
N SER A 141 10.11 17.50 -7.76
CA SER A 141 11.47 17.21 -7.26
C SER A 141 12.27 16.36 -8.26
N GLU A 142 13.60 16.37 -8.13
CA GLU A 142 14.49 15.49 -8.87
C GLU A 142 14.13 14.01 -8.64
N PHE A 143 13.78 13.66 -7.39
CA PHE A 143 13.31 12.32 -7.04
C PHE A 143 12.05 11.93 -7.83
N GLU A 144 11.03 12.79 -7.84
CA GLU A 144 9.79 12.52 -8.59
C GLU A 144 10.07 12.35 -10.08
N GLN A 145 10.93 13.19 -10.68
CA GLN A 145 11.31 13.06 -12.10
C GLN A 145 11.88 11.68 -12.41
N ARG A 146 12.77 11.18 -11.56
CA ARG A 146 13.35 9.83 -11.70
C ARG A 146 12.28 8.74 -11.56
N MET A 147 11.33 8.90 -10.63
CA MET A 147 10.22 7.95 -10.46
C MET A 147 9.26 7.93 -11.65
N ILE A 148 9.02 9.09 -12.28
CA ILE A 148 8.20 9.24 -13.49
C ILE A 148 8.89 8.62 -14.71
N GLY A 149 10.22 8.81 -14.83
CA GLY A 149 11.00 8.45 -16.01
C GLY A 149 10.59 9.28 -17.24
N VAL A 150 10.79 8.74 -18.45
CA VAL A 150 10.53 9.46 -19.72
C VAL A 150 9.03 9.71 -19.99
N SER A 151 8.12 9.19 -19.16
CA SER A 151 6.67 9.24 -19.40
C SER A 151 6.02 10.52 -18.87
N LYS A 152 5.96 11.57 -19.70
CA LYS A 152 5.24 12.83 -19.38
C LYS A 152 3.75 12.62 -19.04
N LYS A 153 3.10 11.58 -19.57
CA LYS A 153 1.68 11.24 -19.28
C LYS A 153 1.42 10.81 -17.82
N LYS A 154 2.42 10.23 -17.12
CA LYS A 154 2.26 9.79 -15.71
C LYS A 154 2.13 10.95 -14.72
N ILE A 155 2.71 12.11 -15.07
CA ILE A 155 2.69 13.33 -14.25
C ILE A 155 1.27 13.86 -14.05
N LEU A 156 0.37 13.62 -15.01
CA LEU A 156 -0.96 14.21 -15.06
C LEU A 156 -2.03 13.44 -14.25
N GLN A 157 -1.73 12.26 -13.69
CA GLN A 157 -2.79 11.43 -13.09
C GLN A 157 -2.64 11.14 -11.59
N LYS A 158 -1.47 10.74 -11.07
CA LYS A 158 -1.29 10.40 -9.65
C LYS A 158 0.17 10.58 -9.19
N ARG A 159 0.39 11.31 -8.10
CA ARG A 159 1.72 11.60 -7.52
C ARG A 159 2.02 10.73 -6.29
N SER A 160 1.83 9.42 -6.45
CA SER A 160 2.13 8.41 -5.44
C SER A 160 3.16 7.41 -5.98
N TYR A 161 4.32 7.32 -5.34
CA TYR A 161 5.45 6.52 -5.83
C TYR A 161 5.79 5.40 -4.84
N VAL A 162 5.51 4.16 -5.24
CA VAL A 162 5.77 2.96 -4.43
C VAL A 162 7.19 2.47 -4.68
N GLN A 163 7.93 2.17 -3.62
CA GLN A 163 9.28 1.60 -3.59
C GLN A 163 9.35 0.42 -2.61
N GLY A 164 10.44 -0.34 -2.61
CA GLY A 164 10.58 -1.56 -1.82
C GLY A 164 9.98 -2.78 -2.52
N PHE A 165 9.41 -3.71 -1.77
CA PHE A 165 8.92 -4.99 -2.27
C PHE A 165 7.41 -5.11 -2.13
N THR A 166 6.75 -5.62 -3.17
CA THR A 166 5.30 -5.81 -3.22
C THR A 166 4.96 -7.08 -4.00
N ILE A 167 3.67 -7.43 -4.02
CA ILE A 167 3.17 -8.55 -4.80
C ILE A 167 2.79 -8.06 -6.20
N THR A 168 2.98 -8.91 -7.21
CA THR A 168 2.49 -8.72 -8.57
C THR A 168 0.97 -8.53 -8.59
N GLN A 169 0.45 -7.93 -9.67
CA GLN A 169 -1.01 -7.76 -9.85
C GLN A 169 -1.75 -9.11 -9.87
N GLN A 170 -1.10 -10.16 -10.37
CA GLN A 170 -1.58 -11.53 -10.42
C GLN A 170 -1.57 -12.21 -9.04
N LYS A 171 -0.94 -11.59 -8.03
CA LYS A 171 -0.78 -12.11 -6.66
C LYS A 171 -0.02 -13.45 -6.58
N ASP A 172 0.78 -13.75 -7.58
CA ASP A 172 1.50 -15.02 -7.73
C ASP A 172 2.99 -14.93 -7.39
N ALA A 173 3.54 -13.70 -7.29
CA ALA A 173 4.94 -13.49 -7.00
C ALA A 173 5.20 -12.18 -6.24
N ILE A 174 6.28 -12.17 -5.47
CA ILE A 174 6.84 -10.98 -4.82
C ILE A 174 7.97 -10.44 -5.68
N CYS A 175 7.99 -9.13 -5.90
CA CYS A 175 9.07 -8.45 -6.60
C CYS A 175 9.28 -7.03 -6.05
N ALA A 176 10.42 -6.43 -6.39
CA ALA A 176 10.61 -5.00 -6.20
C ALA A 176 9.52 -4.20 -6.94
N ALA A 177 9.19 -3.03 -6.41
CA ALA A 177 8.34 -2.06 -7.09
C ALA A 177 8.92 -1.68 -8.45
N GLN A 178 8.08 -1.14 -9.34
CA GLN A 178 8.45 -0.93 -10.74
C GLN A 178 9.72 -0.05 -10.88
N LEU A 179 10.79 -0.65 -11.40
CA LEU A 179 12.01 0.04 -11.80
C LEU A 179 11.86 0.63 -13.21
N ASN A 180 12.57 1.72 -13.48
CA ASN A 180 12.69 2.34 -14.80
C ASN A 180 14.16 2.75 -15.03
N ALA A 181 14.55 3.06 -16.28
CA ALA A 181 15.93 3.41 -16.62
C ALA A 181 16.53 4.54 -15.75
N ALA A 182 15.75 5.59 -15.47
CA ALA A 182 16.22 6.71 -14.65
C ALA A 182 16.49 6.31 -13.19
N ILE A 183 15.70 5.38 -12.62
CA ILE A 183 15.98 4.82 -11.28
C ILE A 183 17.28 4.02 -11.29
N ILE A 184 17.53 3.27 -12.36
CA ILE A 184 18.72 2.42 -12.51
C ILE A 184 19.98 3.28 -12.60
N GLU A 185 19.94 4.34 -13.40
CA GLU A 185 21.04 5.30 -13.56
C GLU A 185 21.30 6.11 -12.28
N ASN A 186 20.29 6.25 -11.41
CA ASN A 186 20.36 7.05 -10.18
C ASN A 186 20.11 6.20 -8.92
N VAL A 187 20.62 4.97 -8.94
CA VAL A 187 20.38 3.95 -7.92
C VAL A 187 20.81 4.41 -6.52
N GLU A 188 21.91 5.16 -6.42
CA GLU A 188 22.52 5.64 -5.17
C GLU A 188 21.60 6.58 -4.38
N SER A 189 20.94 7.50 -5.07
CA SER A 189 20.03 8.44 -4.41
C SER A 189 18.74 7.75 -3.96
N THR A 190 18.23 6.81 -4.77
CA THR A 190 17.01 6.06 -4.44
C THR A 190 17.26 5.11 -3.27
N ARG A 191 18.39 4.38 -3.29
CA ARG A 191 18.77 3.46 -2.20
C ARG A 191 18.97 4.23 -0.89
N ARG A 192 19.61 5.41 -0.94
CA ARG A 192 19.84 6.24 0.26
C ARG A 192 18.53 6.76 0.85
N LEU A 193 17.60 7.25 0.02
CA LEU A 193 16.30 7.70 0.51
C LEU A 193 15.53 6.55 1.18
N ASN A 194 15.46 5.39 0.53
CA ASN A 194 14.80 4.21 1.09
C ASN A 194 15.45 3.75 2.40
N GLN A 195 16.77 3.81 2.50
CA GLN A 195 17.52 3.52 3.73
C GLN A 195 17.13 4.46 4.87
N LEU A 196 17.15 5.77 4.64
CA LEU A 196 16.83 6.79 5.65
C LEU A 196 15.37 6.67 6.14
N VAL A 197 14.44 6.46 5.21
CA VAL A 197 13.03 6.26 5.52
C VAL A 197 12.81 5.00 6.38
N ALA A 198 13.51 3.91 6.08
CA ALA A 198 13.46 2.69 6.89
C ALA A 198 14.07 2.89 8.29
N ILE A 199 15.19 3.63 8.40
CA ILE A 199 15.82 3.99 9.68
C ILE A 199 14.85 4.80 10.54
N ALA A 200 14.24 5.85 9.98
CA ALA A 200 13.30 6.70 10.69
C ALA A 200 12.08 5.91 11.19
N ALA A 201 11.43 5.18 10.30
CA ALA A 201 10.25 4.39 10.64
C ALA A 201 10.55 3.30 11.68
N GLY A 202 11.70 2.61 11.55
CA GLY A 202 12.13 1.58 12.48
C GLY A 202 12.38 2.11 13.89
N ASN A 203 13.07 3.25 14.01
CA ASN A 203 13.37 3.86 15.31
C ASN A 203 12.11 4.43 15.98
N LEU A 204 11.20 5.06 15.23
CA LEU A 204 9.92 5.54 15.77
C LEU A 204 9.05 4.38 16.26
N LEU A 205 8.97 3.29 15.49
CA LEU A 205 8.22 2.10 15.91
C LEU A 205 8.82 1.47 17.18
N ALA A 206 10.15 1.37 17.26
CA ALA A 206 10.84 0.83 18.43
C ALA A 206 10.61 1.64 19.72
N ASN A 207 10.29 2.93 19.60
CA ASN A 207 10.05 3.81 20.75
C ASN A 207 8.59 3.80 21.24
N CYS A 208 7.61 3.37 20.44
CA CYS A 208 6.20 3.37 20.86
C CYS A 208 5.59 1.98 21.05
N ALA A 209 5.97 1.00 20.23
CA ALA A 209 5.34 -0.31 20.33
C ALA A 209 5.87 -1.09 21.55
N PRO A 210 5.01 -1.89 22.23
CA PRO A 210 5.43 -2.67 23.39
C PRO A 210 6.63 -3.57 23.08
N LYS A 211 7.69 -3.46 23.90
CA LYS A 211 8.98 -4.12 23.66
C LYS A 211 8.84 -5.63 23.53
N GLU A 212 8.07 -6.27 24.41
CA GLU A 212 7.87 -7.73 24.39
C GLU A 212 7.16 -8.19 23.11
N VAL A 213 6.24 -7.38 22.60
CA VAL A 213 5.53 -7.66 21.35
C VAL A 213 6.48 -7.49 20.16
N LEU A 214 7.27 -6.42 20.13
CA LEU A 214 8.28 -6.19 19.09
C LEU A 214 9.32 -7.31 19.03
N GLU A 215 9.80 -7.78 20.18
CA GLU A 215 10.78 -8.88 20.25
C GLU A 215 10.20 -10.17 19.68
N ARG A 216 8.95 -10.51 20.01
CA ARG A 216 8.29 -11.69 19.46
C ARG A 216 8.00 -11.56 17.96
N LEU A 217 7.59 -10.37 17.50
CA LEU A 217 7.41 -10.10 16.07
C LEU A 217 8.74 -10.12 15.30
N ALA A 218 9.83 -9.66 15.91
CA ALA A 218 11.16 -9.75 15.34
C ALA A 218 11.62 -11.20 15.19
N LYS A 219 11.41 -12.05 16.21
CA LYS A 219 11.65 -13.50 16.11
C LYS A 219 10.82 -14.13 15.00
N GLN A 220 9.52 -13.81 14.92
CA GLN A 220 8.65 -14.28 13.85
C GLN A 220 9.17 -13.86 12.48
N ALA A 221 9.67 -12.64 12.33
CA ALA A 221 10.24 -12.15 11.10
C ALA A 221 11.52 -12.92 10.72
N GLU A 222 12.39 -13.29 11.67
CA GLU A 222 13.55 -14.11 11.31
C GLU A 222 13.11 -15.46 10.72
N SER A 223 12.14 -16.15 11.33
CA SER A 223 11.63 -17.43 10.82
C SER A 223 10.88 -17.32 9.49
N ALA A 224 10.10 -16.27 9.30
CA ALA A 224 9.33 -16.05 8.07
C ALA A 224 10.19 -15.55 6.89
N VAL A 225 11.41 -15.10 7.16
CA VAL A 225 12.38 -14.55 6.20
C VAL A 225 11.71 -13.55 5.23
N PRO A 226 11.08 -12.47 5.74
CA PRO A 226 10.51 -11.47 4.87
C PRO A 226 11.61 -10.71 4.14
N ILE A 227 11.31 -10.33 2.90
CA ILE A 227 12.10 -9.37 2.14
C ILE A 227 11.66 -7.96 2.54
N THR A 228 12.61 -7.14 3.02
CA THR A 228 12.33 -5.81 3.57
C THR A 228 13.16 -4.74 2.87
N PHE A 229 12.63 -3.52 2.80
CA PHE A 229 13.27 -2.43 2.06
C PHE A 229 14.21 -1.59 2.95
N GLY A 230 15.15 -0.90 2.30
CA GLY A 230 15.89 0.24 2.85
C GLY A 230 17.05 -0.08 3.79
N ASN A 231 16.82 -0.74 4.91
CA ASN A 231 17.83 -0.92 5.94
C ASN A 231 17.84 -2.35 6.47
N GLU A 232 19.03 -2.89 6.77
CA GLU A 232 19.19 -4.25 7.27
C GLU A 232 18.57 -4.51 8.65
N ASP A 233 18.29 -3.47 9.43
CA ASP A 233 17.58 -3.55 10.71
C ASP A 233 16.05 -3.52 10.53
N ASN A 234 15.56 -3.22 9.32
CA ASN A 234 14.13 -3.26 9.04
C ASN A 234 13.63 -4.71 9.05
N ARG A 235 12.79 -5.02 10.04
CA ARG A 235 12.08 -6.30 10.19
C ARG A 235 10.58 -6.21 9.93
N PHE A 236 10.05 -4.99 9.79
CA PHE A 236 8.61 -4.75 9.95
C PHE A 236 7.94 -4.18 8.71
N PHE A 237 8.70 -3.69 7.71
CA PHE A 237 8.13 -3.05 6.54
C PHE A 237 8.67 -3.65 5.25
N SER A 238 7.78 -4.06 4.36
CA SER A 238 8.14 -4.54 3.01
C SER A 238 8.27 -3.40 2.01
N THR A 239 7.53 -2.31 2.22
CA THR A 239 7.23 -1.33 1.18
C THR A 239 7.18 0.08 1.75
N VAL A 240 7.52 1.08 0.93
CA VAL A 240 7.26 2.49 1.20
C VAL A 240 6.54 3.14 0.02
N GLN A 241 5.59 4.01 0.31
CA GLN A 241 4.93 4.87 -0.68
C GLN A 241 5.20 6.35 -0.37
N HIS A 242 5.74 7.07 -1.36
CA HIS A 242 5.99 8.50 -1.29
C HIS A 242 4.81 9.23 -1.92
N ASN A 243 4.06 9.96 -1.10
CA ASN A 243 2.87 10.71 -1.52
C ASN A 243 3.21 12.19 -1.61
N TYR A 244 3.23 12.70 -2.83
CA TYR A 244 3.33 14.13 -3.10
C TYR A 244 1.94 14.68 -3.38
N SER A 245 1.51 15.65 -2.60
CA SER A 245 0.26 16.36 -2.84
C SER A 245 0.53 17.84 -3.06
N GLY A 246 0.09 18.33 -4.22
CA GLY A 246 0.08 19.74 -4.55
C GLY A 246 -0.97 20.49 -3.73
N ILE A 247 -0.69 21.77 -3.50
CA ILE A 247 -1.57 22.72 -2.80
C ILE A 247 -2.77 23.18 -3.64
N ASP A 248 -2.66 23.12 -4.97
CA ASP A 248 -3.70 23.57 -5.91
C ASP A 248 -4.67 22.43 -6.29
N ILE A 249 -4.65 21.31 -5.56
CA ILE A 249 -5.46 20.13 -5.87
C ILE A 249 -6.60 20.05 -4.88
N ALA A 250 -7.84 20.05 -5.39
CA ALA A 250 -9.07 20.11 -4.59
C ALA A 250 -9.22 18.95 -3.58
N SER A 251 -8.54 17.81 -3.76
CA SER A 251 -8.50 16.73 -2.76
C SER A 251 -7.27 15.83 -2.88
N LEU A 252 -6.97 15.11 -1.80
CA LEU A 252 -5.97 14.04 -1.86
C LEU A 252 -6.40 12.88 -2.76
N GLU A 253 -7.69 12.60 -2.91
CA GLU A 253 -8.15 11.57 -3.86
C GLU A 253 -7.81 11.96 -5.30
N MET A 254 -7.88 13.24 -5.66
CA MET A 254 -7.46 13.69 -6.98
C MET A 254 -5.94 13.56 -7.19
N SER A 255 -5.12 13.84 -6.16
CA SER A 255 -3.65 13.80 -6.29
C SER A 255 -3.06 12.39 -6.13
N LEU A 256 -3.67 11.55 -5.29
CA LEU A 256 -3.14 10.24 -4.89
C LEU A 256 -4.04 9.08 -5.34
N GLY A 257 -5.20 9.36 -5.94
CA GLY A 257 -6.20 8.34 -6.28
C GLY A 257 -6.77 7.66 -5.03
N ASN A 258 -6.86 6.32 -5.08
CA ASN A 258 -7.44 5.52 -3.99
C ASN A 258 -6.74 5.71 -2.63
N PHE A 259 -5.49 6.18 -2.61
CA PHE A 259 -4.74 6.43 -1.37
C PHE A 259 -5.15 7.74 -0.67
N GLY A 260 -5.84 8.64 -1.38
CA GLY A 260 -6.38 9.87 -0.80
C GLY A 260 -7.87 9.79 -0.44
N ALA A 261 -8.54 8.69 -0.78
CA ALA A 261 -9.92 8.41 -0.40
C ALA A 261 -9.99 7.76 1.00
N LEU A 262 -11.19 7.66 1.58
CA LEU A 262 -11.41 6.81 2.76
C LEU A 262 -11.23 5.33 2.39
N HIS A 263 -10.31 4.66 3.07
CA HIS A 263 -9.95 3.28 2.74
C HIS A 263 -9.47 2.47 3.95
N ILE A 264 -9.33 1.16 3.74
CA ILE A 264 -8.69 0.22 4.66
C ILE A 264 -7.53 -0.47 3.93
N ASP A 265 -6.37 -0.56 4.57
CA ASP A 265 -5.24 -1.34 4.03
C ASP A 265 -5.36 -2.82 4.37
N GLY A 266 -6.45 -3.47 3.94
CA GLY A 266 -6.78 -4.86 4.31
C GLY A 266 -5.82 -5.95 3.81
N ASN A 267 -4.79 -5.58 3.02
CA ASN A 267 -3.70 -6.48 2.62
C ASN A 267 -2.47 -6.35 3.53
N ASP A 268 -2.48 -5.40 4.47
CA ASP A 268 -1.40 -5.26 5.43
C ASP A 268 -1.54 -6.30 6.55
N ASP A 269 -0.43 -6.60 7.20
CA ASP A 269 -0.43 -7.51 8.34
C ASP A 269 -1.07 -6.84 9.56
N SER A 270 -2.20 -7.36 10.03
CA SER A 270 -2.91 -6.80 11.18
C SER A 270 -2.11 -6.87 12.48
N ALA A 271 -1.10 -7.75 12.59
CA ALA A 271 -0.21 -7.80 13.74
C ALA A 271 0.83 -6.66 13.74
N LEU A 272 1.13 -6.08 12.57
CA LEU A 272 2.14 -5.04 12.39
C LEU A 272 1.51 -3.64 12.31
N TRP A 273 2.32 -2.63 12.01
CA TRP A 273 1.95 -1.22 11.97
C TRP A 273 2.43 -0.55 10.69
N THR A 274 1.74 0.52 10.34
CA THR A 274 2.12 1.47 9.29
C THR A 274 2.70 2.71 9.95
N VAL A 275 3.74 3.29 9.35
CA VAL A 275 4.37 4.54 9.82
C VAL A 275 4.27 5.60 8.73
N LEU A 276 3.65 6.74 9.06
CA LEU A 276 3.59 7.93 8.22
C LEU A 276 4.65 8.90 8.70
N LEU A 277 5.62 9.21 7.85
CA LEU A 277 6.66 10.21 8.10
C LEU A 277 6.32 11.48 7.31
N VAL A 278 6.11 12.60 8.00
CA VAL A 278 5.84 13.87 7.34
C VAL A 278 7.15 14.55 6.97
N LEU A 279 7.57 14.34 5.73
CA LEU A 279 8.78 14.94 5.16
C LEU A 279 8.48 16.27 4.43
N SER A 280 7.36 16.90 4.75
CA SER A 280 6.86 18.10 4.09
C SER A 280 7.75 19.32 4.33
N ASN A 281 7.84 20.20 3.32
CA ASN A 281 8.43 21.52 3.44
C ASN A 281 7.36 22.61 3.21
N ILE A 282 6.31 22.55 4.01
CA ILE A 282 5.15 23.43 3.93
C ILE A 282 5.48 24.73 4.68
N PRO A 283 5.23 25.93 4.09
CA PRO A 283 5.38 27.22 4.75
C PRO A 283 4.44 27.38 5.95
N GLU A 284 4.74 28.27 6.87
CA GLU A 284 3.87 28.58 8.02
C GLU A 284 2.50 29.14 7.59
N SER A 285 2.40 29.74 6.41
CA SER A 285 1.15 30.26 5.83
C SER A 285 0.20 29.17 5.30
N TYR A 286 0.42 27.91 5.68
CA TYR A 286 -0.33 26.76 5.21
C TYR A 286 -0.71 25.87 6.37
N TRP A 287 -1.96 25.40 6.35
CA TRP A 287 -2.37 24.33 7.23
C TRP A 287 -1.86 23.00 6.65
N PRO A 288 -1.18 22.13 7.43
CA PRO A 288 -0.45 20.98 6.90
C PRO A 288 -1.32 19.78 6.53
N GLY A 289 -2.63 19.87 6.77
CA GLY A 289 -3.56 18.75 6.66
C GLY A 289 -3.60 17.89 7.93
N ARG A 290 -4.52 16.93 7.96
CA ARG A 290 -4.67 15.97 9.05
C ARG A 290 -4.93 14.56 8.53
N THR A 291 -4.57 13.54 9.29
CA THR A 291 -4.94 12.15 9.02
C THR A 291 -5.97 11.72 10.05
N PHE A 292 -7.08 11.11 9.60
CA PHE A 292 -8.20 10.67 10.43
C PHE A 292 -8.37 9.15 10.33
N VAL A 293 -8.27 8.46 11.45
CA VAL A 293 -8.58 7.03 11.59
C VAL A 293 -10.07 6.91 11.92
N SER A 294 -10.90 6.95 10.88
CA SER A 294 -12.35 7.14 11.01
C SER A 294 -13.04 6.11 11.89
N SER A 295 -12.59 4.85 11.86
CA SER A 295 -13.18 3.81 12.71
C SER A 295 -12.98 4.10 14.20
N LEU A 296 -11.81 4.62 14.60
CA LEU A 296 -11.47 4.93 15.99
C LEU A 296 -11.82 6.37 16.39
N ARG A 297 -12.26 7.19 15.42
CA ARG A 297 -12.53 8.62 15.58
C ARG A 297 -11.33 9.44 16.07
N LEU A 298 -10.11 8.95 15.84
CA LEU A 298 -8.86 9.64 16.18
C LEU A 298 -8.33 10.42 14.97
N TYR A 299 -7.83 11.63 15.16
CA TYR A 299 -7.08 12.35 14.12
C TYR A 299 -5.76 12.94 14.61
N ALA A 300 -4.86 13.19 13.67
CA ALA A 300 -3.56 13.82 13.93
C ALA A 300 -3.30 14.92 12.89
N THR A 301 -2.92 16.10 13.36
CA THR A 301 -2.54 17.24 12.50
C THR A 301 -1.12 17.05 11.97
N MET A 302 -0.97 16.80 10.67
CA MET A 302 0.24 16.24 10.05
C MET A 302 1.29 17.31 9.72
N ALA A 303 1.72 18.09 10.71
CA ALA A 303 2.74 19.14 10.59
C ALA A 303 4.10 18.61 10.10
N PRO A 304 4.97 19.45 9.51
CA PRO A 304 6.31 19.04 9.12
C PRO A 304 7.08 18.36 10.26
N MET A 305 7.86 17.33 9.93
CA MET A 305 8.68 16.58 10.89
C MET A 305 7.88 15.91 12.01
N THR A 306 6.60 15.61 11.79
CA THR A 306 5.79 14.74 12.66
C THR A 306 5.71 13.32 12.08
N ALA A 307 5.28 12.36 12.91
CA ALA A 307 5.05 11.00 12.47
C ALA A 307 3.85 10.34 13.15
N LEU A 308 3.12 9.51 12.40
CA LEU A 308 2.01 8.70 12.93
C LEU A 308 2.31 7.21 12.76
N VAL A 309 2.40 6.49 13.87
CA VAL A 309 2.47 5.02 13.89
C VAL A 309 1.06 4.52 14.17
N PHE A 310 0.49 3.70 13.29
CA PHE A 310 -0.85 3.18 13.50
C PHE A 310 -1.13 1.87 12.73
N LYS A 311 -2.16 1.14 13.12
CA LYS A 311 -2.66 -0.02 12.37
C LYS A 311 -3.56 0.43 11.21
N ALA A 312 -3.00 0.53 9.99
CA ALA A 312 -3.72 0.97 8.78
C ALA A 312 -4.84 0.01 8.29
N VAL A 313 -4.97 -1.15 8.93
CA VAL A 313 -6.13 -2.04 8.80
C VAL A 313 -7.41 -1.47 9.44
N HIS A 314 -7.30 -0.37 10.20
CA HIS A 314 -8.42 0.50 10.54
C HIS A 314 -8.77 1.43 9.38
N SER A 315 -10.05 1.74 9.19
CA SER A 315 -10.45 2.70 8.15
C SER A 315 -9.88 4.08 8.44
N HIS A 316 -9.32 4.71 7.41
CA HIS A 316 -8.66 6.00 7.54
C HIS A 316 -8.66 6.81 6.24
N ILE A 317 -8.52 8.13 6.40
CA ILE A 317 -8.43 9.11 5.31
C ILE A 317 -7.39 10.17 5.70
N SER A 318 -6.67 10.71 4.72
CA SER A 318 -5.83 11.89 4.92
C SER A 318 -6.40 13.07 4.17
N LEU A 319 -6.22 14.26 4.74
CA LEU A 319 -6.55 15.54 4.14
C LEU A 319 -5.26 16.28 3.79
N GLY A 320 -5.28 16.96 2.65
CA GLY A 320 -4.13 17.65 2.08
C GLY A 320 -3.87 18.98 2.77
N PRO A 321 -2.77 19.66 2.40
CA PRO A 321 -2.52 21.00 2.90
C PRO A 321 -3.55 21.98 2.32
N ILE A 322 -3.91 23.01 3.08
CA ILE A 322 -4.81 24.08 2.63
C ILE A 322 -4.08 25.42 2.76
N PRO A 323 -4.07 26.27 1.71
CA PRO A 323 -3.52 27.62 1.80
C PRO A 323 -4.23 28.42 2.88
N MET A 324 -3.47 29.06 3.77
CA MET A 324 -3.96 30.12 4.66
C MET A 324 -3.48 31.51 4.19
N GLY A 325 -2.81 31.59 3.04
CA GLY A 325 -2.27 32.81 2.39
C GLY A 325 -1.62 32.52 1.01
N GLU A 326 -1.00 33.52 0.36
CA GLU A 326 -0.36 33.39 -0.95
C GLU A 326 1.05 32.77 -0.87
N SER A 327 1.20 31.46 -1.10
CA SER A 327 2.53 30.84 -1.29
C SER A 327 2.41 29.53 -2.05
N LYS A 328 3.48 28.98 -2.64
CA LYS A 328 3.44 27.79 -3.50
C LYS A 328 4.44 26.70 -3.10
N ARG A 329 4.07 25.70 -2.28
CA ARG A 329 4.93 24.53 -1.95
C ARG A 329 4.15 23.25 -1.61
N LEU A 330 4.80 22.10 -1.69
CA LEU A 330 4.18 20.77 -1.69
C LEU A 330 4.21 20.08 -0.32
N ARG A 331 3.21 19.24 -0.05
CA ARG A 331 3.20 18.26 1.06
C ARG A 331 3.79 16.93 0.58
N LEU A 332 4.68 16.36 1.40
CA LEU A 332 5.28 15.05 1.18
C LEU A 332 5.13 14.16 2.42
N VAL A 333 4.57 12.97 2.23
CA VAL A 333 4.49 11.94 3.25
C VAL A 333 5.09 10.64 2.72
N ALA A 334 6.03 10.05 3.46
CA ALA A 334 6.49 8.68 3.23
C ALA A 334 5.69 7.72 4.12
N VAL A 335 5.09 6.70 3.52
CA VAL A 335 4.21 5.72 4.18
C VAL A 335 4.88 4.36 4.14
N CYS A 336 5.44 3.91 5.27
CA CYS A 336 6.05 2.59 5.42
C CYS A 336 4.99 1.59 5.89
N TYR A 337 4.77 0.50 5.14
CA TYR A 337 3.71 -0.45 5.48
C TYR A 337 4.10 -1.94 5.31
N PRO A 338 3.47 -2.84 6.09
CA PRO A 338 3.78 -4.27 6.13
C PRO A 338 2.82 -5.08 5.25
N LYS A 339 3.15 -5.34 3.98
CA LYS A 339 2.28 -6.20 3.14
C LYS A 339 2.26 -7.62 3.70
N GLY A 340 1.11 -8.08 4.20
CA GLY A 340 1.01 -9.32 4.98
C GLY A 340 1.55 -10.55 4.25
N THR A 341 1.26 -10.70 2.96
CA THR A 341 1.79 -11.80 2.16
C THR A 341 3.32 -11.72 2.01
N VAL A 342 3.90 -10.51 1.87
CA VAL A 342 5.36 -10.36 1.83
C VAL A 342 5.95 -10.71 3.19
N MET A 343 5.36 -10.18 4.26
CA MET A 343 5.87 -10.38 5.62
C MET A 343 5.79 -11.83 6.09
N ARG A 344 4.88 -12.65 5.54
CA ARG A 344 4.62 -14.03 5.98
C ARG A 344 5.04 -15.12 5.01
N GLU A 345 5.06 -14.84 3.71
CA GLU A 345 5.13 -15.88 2.67
C GLU A 345 6.26 -15.63 1.65
N THR A 346 7.22 -14.76 1.98
CA THR A 346 8.34 -14.41 1.08
C THR A 346 9.03 -15.64 0.48
N PRO A 347 9.51 -16.63 1.26
CA PRO A 347 10.22 -17.77 0.69
C PRO A 347 9.40 -18.60 -0.32
N ALA A 348 8.07 -18.61 -0.17
CA ALA A 348 7.17 -19.36 -1.03
C ALA A 348 6.82 -18.62 -2.33
N LEU A 349 6.83 -17.28 -2.29
CA LEU A 349 6.30 -16.43 -3.37
C LEU A 349 7.36 -15.54 -4.03
N ILE A 350 8.60 -15.52 -3.54
CA ILE A 350 9.64 -14.71 -4.18
C ILE A 350 9.86 -15.15 -5.64
N ARG A 351 9.87 -14.17 -6.53
CA ARG A 351 9.89 -14.39 -7.96
C ARG A 351 11.22 -15.02 -8.41
N ARG A 352 11.19 -16.27 -8.86
CA ARG A 352 12.38 -16.93 -9.44
C ARG A 352 12.62 -16.66 -10.93
N SER A 353 12.10 -15.55 -11.47
CA SER A 353 12.22 -15.21 -12.90
C SER A 353 12.42 -13.72 -13.17
N THR A 354 13.31 -13.36 -14.10
CA THR A 354 13.66 -11.97 -14.40
C THR A 354 12.50 -11.14 -14.96
N PRO A 355 12.22 -9.92 -14.42
CA PRO A 355 11.28 -8.95 -15.00
C PRO A 355 11.63 -8.57 -16.44
N LYS A 356 10.62 -8.36 -17.30
CA LYS A 356 10.80 -8.08 -18.74
C LYS A 356 11.72 -6.89 -19.02
N ILE A 357 11.66 -5.83 -18.19
CA ILE A 357 12.51 -4.63 -18.33
C ILE A 357 13.99 -4.89 -18.06
N LEU A 358 14.31 -5.89 -17.24
CA LEU A 358 15.69 -6.27 -16.95
C LEU A 358 16.23 -7.28 -17.97
N ARG A 359 15.36 -7.93 -18.75
CA ARG A 359 15.78 -8.85 -19.83
C ARG A 359 16.48 -8.13 -20.98
N THR A 360 16.26 -6.82 -21.13
CA THR A 360 16.92 -6.01 -22.17
C THR A 360 18.31 -5.55 -21.75
N ILE A 361 18.70 -5.71 -20.47
CA ILE A 361 20.04 -5.40 -19.97
C ILE A 361 20.88 -6.67 -20.06
N LYS A 362 21.96 -6.63 -20.86
CA LYS A 362 22.87 -7.76 -21.06
C LYS A 362 23.44 -8.22 -19.71
N GLY A 363 23.35 -9.51 -19.40
CA GLY A 363 23.85 -10.09 -18.14
C GLY A 363 22.88 -10.08 -16.96
N VAL A 364 21.65 -9.56 -17.11
CA VAL A 364 20.66 -9.42 -16.01
C VAL A 364 19.56 -10.50 -16.04
N ARG A 365 19.67 -11.49 -16.93
CA ARG A 365 18.76 -12.65 -16.96
C ARG A 365 19.16 -13.64 -15.87
N SER A 366 18.43 -13.64 -14.77
CA SER A 366 18.65 -14.50 -13.60
C SER A 366 17.34 -15.13 -13.07
N SER A 367 17.46 -16.31 -12.48
CA SER A 367 16.42 -16.94 -11.67
C SER A 367 16.27 -16.31 -10.28
N LEU A 368 17.08 -15.29 -9.94
CA LEU A 368 17.03 -14.55 -8.68
C LEU A 368 17.31 -13.06 -8.93
N PRO A 369 16.33 -12.30 -9.47
CA PRO A 369 16.52 -10.89 -9.81
C PRO A 369 16.89 -10.02 -8.61
N GLU A 370 16.56 -10.45 -7.38
CA GLU A 370 16.91 -9.80 -6.13
C GLU A 370 18.40 -9.88 -5.81
N ALA A 371 19.16 -10.76 -6.47
CA ALA A 371 20.62 -10.80 -6.37
C ALA A 371 21.34 -9.80 -7.29
N HIS A 372 20.62 -9.14 -8.21
CA HIS A 372 21.27 -8.16 -9.09
C HIS A 372 21.62 -6.87 -8.34
N PRO A 373 22.74 -6.19 -8.70
CA PRO A 373 23.12 -4.91 -8.10
C PRO A 373 22.01 -3.87 -8.18
N ILE A 374 21.19 -3.91 -9.23
CA ILE A 374 20.06 -3.01 -9.44
C ILE A 374 18.97 -3.09 -8.35
N ALA A 375 18.86 -4.24 -7.66
CA ALA A 375 17.90 -4.43 -6.57
C ALA A 375 18.27 -3.60 -5.32
N ILE A 376 19.50 -3.06 -5.27
CA ILE A 376 19.96 -2.21 -4.17
C ILE A 376 19.09 -0.97 -4.00
N ALA A 377 18.45 -0.46 -5.06
CA ALA A 377 17.48 0.63 -4.96
C ALA A 377 16.38 0.31 -3.93
N ALA A 378 15.89 -0.93 -3.89
CA ALA A 378 14.87 -1.38 -2.95
C ALA A 378 15.47 -1.79 -1.59
N PHE A 379 16.57 -2.54 -1.58
CA PHE A 379 17.21 -3.00 -0.35
C PHE A 379 17.87 -1.90 0.47
N GLY A 380 18.30 -0.81 -0.17
CA GLY A 380 18.99 0.34 0.42
C GLY A 380 20.46 0.09 0.78
N THR A 381 20.76 -1.08 1.37
CA THR A 381 22.13 -1.51 1.74
C THR A 381 22.48 -2.90 1.21
N LEU A 382 23.76 -3.12 0.90
CA LEU A 382 24.25 -4.43 0.45
C LEU A 382 24.08 -5.46 1.58
N ARG A 383 24.27 -5.04 2.83
CA ARG A 383 24.03 -5.88 4.00
C ARG A 383 22.59 -6.37 4.10
N ASN A 384 21.60 -5.55 3.77
CA ASN A 384 20.20 -5.97 3.74
C ASN A 384 19.95 -6.99 2.61
N GLN A 385 20.48 -6.72 1.41
CA GLN A 385 20.37 -7.61 0.26
C GLN A 385 21.02 -8.98 0.52
N MET A 386 22.31 -9.00 0.87
CA MET A 386 23.05 -10.23 1.12
C MET A 386 22.55 -10.97 2.37
N GLY A 387 22.14 -10.23 3.40
CA GLY A 387 21.50 -10.80 4.59
C GLY A 387 20.15 -11.44 4.29
N PHE A 388 19.37 -10.92 3.36
CA PHE A 388 18.15 -11.56 2.88
C PHE A 388 18.46 -12.86 2.11
N LEU A 389 19.41 -12.82 1.17
CA LEU A 389 19.78 -13.97 0.35
C LEU A 389 20.33 -15.13 1.19
N ALA A 390 21.20 -14.83 2.17
CA ALA A 390 21.73 -15.82 3.11
C ALA A 390 20.63 -16.48 3.94
N ARG A 391 19.66 -15.71 4.45
CA ARG A 391 18.52 -16.24 5.21
C ARG A 391 17.58 -17.06 4.33
N LEU A 392 17.35 -16.63 3.08
CA LEU A 392 16.51 -17.36 2.13
C LEU A 392 17.11 -18.74 1.82
N GLU A 393 18.42 -18.80 1.58
CA GLU A 393 19.11 -20.07 1.34
C GLU A 393 19.11 -20.97 2.59
N ALA A 394 19.38 -20.39 3.77
CA ALA A 394 19.28 -21.11 5.04
C ALA A 394 17.89 -21.72 5.25
N HIS A 395 16.82 -20.94 4.98
CA HIS A 395 15.45 -21.41 5.03
C HIS A 395 15.18 -22.57 4.06
N ASP A 396 15.67 -22.47 2.81
CA ASP A 396 15.53 -23.54 1.82
C ASP A 396 16.26 -24.83 2.27
N LYS A 397 17.43 -24.72 2.91
CA LYS A 397 18.15 -25.87 3.49
C LYS A 397 17.41 -26.49 4.68
N VAL A 398 16.89 -25.68 5.60
CA VAL A 398 16.04 -26.17 6.71
C VAL A 398 14.85 -26.93 6.16
N LYS A 399 14.18 -26.41 5.12
CA LYS A 399 13.05 -27.08 4.48
C LYS A 399 13.45 -28.42 3.85
N MET A 400 14.60 -28.48 3.16
CA MET A 400 15.12 -29.72 2.57
C MET A 400 15.47 -30.76 3.64
N ASN A 401 16.11 -30.36 4.75
CA ASN A 401 16.42 -31.28 5.84
C ASN A 401 15.17 -31.81 6.55
N ARG A 402 14.11 -31.01 6.69
CA ARG A 402 12.81 -31.50 7.18
C ARG A 402 12.20 -32.59 6.28
N ILE A 403 12.42 -32.52 4.97
CA ILE A 403 11.96 -33.53 4.00
C ILE A 403 12.87 -34.76 4.01
N ASN A 404 14.19 -34.53 4.09
CA ASN A 404 15.19 -35.58 4.15
C ASN A 404 16.18 -35.34 5.30
N PRO A 405 15.92 -35.91 6.49
CA PRO A 405 16.76 -35.71 7.68
C PRO A 405 18.20 -36.22 7.55
N SER A 406 18.50 -37.05 6.54
CA SER A 406 19.87 -37.51 6.29
C SER A 406 20.79 -36.42 5.71
N LEU A 407 20.23 -35.32 5.20
CA LEU A 407 21.00 -34.18 4.70
C LEU A 407 21.66 -33.45 5.88
N LYS A 408 22.99 -33.36 5.85
CA LYS A 408 23.74 -32.58 6.85
C LYS A 408 23.36 -31.10 6.76
N MET A 409 22.87 -30.54 7.86
CA MET A 409 22.57 -29.11 7.94
C MET A 409 23.85 -28.27 7.93
N PRO A 410 23.96 -27.26 7.05
CA PRO A 410 25.05 -26.30 7.11
C PRO A 410 24.98 -25.42 8.36
N THR A 411 26.13 -24.92 8.81
CA THR A 411 26.21 -23.92 9.89
C THR A 411 25.91 -22.51 9.37
N ALA A 412 25.56 -21.60 10.27
CA ALA A 412 25.37 -20.19 9.93
C ALA A 412 26.62 -19.57 9.29
N ASP A 413 27.83 -19.94 9.75
CA ASP A 413 29.11 -19.50 9.18
C ASP A 413 29.27 -19.83 7.70
N LEU A 414 28.77 -20.98 7.24
CA LEU A 414 28.86 -21.32 5.81
C LEU A 414 28.06 -20.32 4.97
N PHE A 415 26.84 -19.98 5.39
CA PHE A 415 26.03 -18.99 4.67
C PHE A 415 26.65 -17.59 4.76
N VAL A 416 27.29 -17.24 5.88
CA VAL A 416 28.04 -15.98 6.01
C VAL A 416 29.17 -15.91 4.98
N GLN A 417 29.94 -16.98 4.82
CA GLN A 417 31.03 -17.04 3.84
C GLN A 417 30.50 -16.93 2.41
N LEU A 418 29.46 -17.71 2.07
CA LEU A 418 28.85 -17.75 0.74
C LEU A 418 28.30 -16.38 0.28
N TRP A 419 27.76 -15.60 1.22
CA TRP A 419 27.11 -14.32 0.95
C TRP A 419 27.92 -13.12 1.46
N SER A 420 29.22 -13.30 1.69
CA SER A 420 30.15 -12.19 1.96
C SER A 420 30.39 -11.35 0.70
N TRP A 421 30.75 -10.07 0.87
CA TRP A 421 31.03 -9.17 -0.24
C TRP A 421 32.16 -8.21 0.11
N GLU A 422 32.79 -7.63 -0.90
CA GLU A 422 33.78 -6.57 -0.73
C GLU A 422 33.12 -5.19 -0.82
N GLU A 423 33.40 -4.32 0.16
CA GLU A 423 32.96 -2.94 0.19
C GLU A 423 34.09 -2.05 0.71
N ASN A 424 34.51 -1.05 -0.09
CA ASN A 424 35.61 -0.15 0.25
C ASN A 424 36.93 -0.86 0.64
N GLY A 425 37.21 -2.02 0.04
CA GLY A 425 38.41 -2.81 0.33
C GLY A 425 38.34 -3.65 1.61
N PHE A 426 37.16 -3.77 2.22
CA PHE A 426 36.93 -4.65 3.36
C PHE A 426 35.91 -5.73 3.01
N THR A 427 36.20 -6.97 3.44
CA THR A 427 35.24 -8.06 3.42
C THR A 427 34.15 -7.81 4.46
N MET A 428 32.94 -7.63 3.97
CA MET A 428 31.73 -7.44 4.76
C MET A 428 30.90 -8.72 4.77
N THR A 429 30.11 -8.89 5.83
CA THR A 429 29.37 -10.13 6.05
C THR A 429 27.90 -9.89 6.44
N PRO A 430 27.00 -10.81 6.08
CA PRO A 430 25.69 -10.91 6.69
C PRO A 430 25.78 -11.11 8.20
N ARG A 431 24.75 -10.71 8.94
CA ARG A 431 24.71 -10.92 10.40
C ARG A 431 24.45 -12.39 10.72
N ILE A 432 25.47 -13.08 11.25
CA ILE A 432 25.40 -14.50 11.60
C ILE A 432 24.23 -14.84 12.52
N SER A 433 23.94 -13.98 13.50
CA SER A 433 22.85 -14.19 14.46
C SER A 433 21.47 -14.26 13.80
N ARG A 434 21.24 -13.52 12.71
CA ARG A 434 19.97 -13.57 11.98
C ARG A 434 19.85 -14.86 11.15
N ILE A 435 20.95 -15.33 10.57
CA ILE A 435 20.98 -16.61 9.85
C ILE A 435 20.76 -17.76 10.83
N GLN A 436 21.44 -17.74 11.99
CA GLN A 436 21.27 -18.74 13.03
C GLN A 436 19.81 -18.81 13.50
N ALA A 437 19.14 -17.67 13.69
CA ALA A 437 17.72 -17.64 14.04
C ALA A 437 16.81 -18.33 13.00
N VAL A 438 17.17 -18.33 11.71
CA VAL A 438 16.44 -19.11 10.68
C VAL A 438 16.68 -20.60 10.86
N LEU A 439 17.93 -20.99 11.14
CA LEU A 439 18.32 -22.39 11.35
C LEU A 439 17.69 -22.98 12.61
N ASP A 440 17.60 -22.19 13.68
CA ASP A 440 16.96 -22.55 14.94
C ASP A 440 15.44 -22.75 14.76
N GLY A 441 14.84 -22.06 13.78
CA GLY A 441 13.44 -22.19 13.41
C GLY A 441 12.46 -21.44 14.33
N ASP A 442 11.18 -21.75 14.14
CA ASP A 442 10.08 -20.90 14.61
C ASP A 442 9.69 -21.14 16.09
N GLY A 443 10.09 -22.27 16.67
CA GLY A 443 9.75 -22.65 18.06
C GLY A 443 8.26 -22.47 18.39
N ASP A 444 7.98 -21.90 19.57
CA ASP A 444 6.65 -21.47 20.04
C ASP A 444 6.17 -20.13 19.42
N THR A 445 7.04 -19.45 18.68
CA THR A 445 6.78 -18.12 18.09
C THR A 445 5.62 -18.15 17.12
N LYS A 446 5.51 -19.23 16.32
CA LYS A 446 4.46 -19.38 15.30
C LYS A 446 3.06 -19.46 15.90
N GLU A 447 2.90 -20.20 17.00
CA GLU A 447 1.62 -20.32 17.70
C GLU A 447 1.25 -19.01 18.38
N TRP A 448 2.20 -18.37 19.05
CA TRP A 448 2.00 -17.05 19.62
C TRP A 448 1.56 -16.04 18.55
N TYR A 449 2.26 -15.99 17.42
CA TYR A 449 1.96 -15.05 16.34
C TYR A 449 0.57 -15.29 15.76
N LYS A 450 0.17 -16.56 15.55
CA LYS A 450 -1.19 -16.91 15.13
C LYS A 450 -2.24 -16.44 16.14
N GLY A 451 -1.98 -16.57 17.44
CA GLY A 451 -2.85 -16.07 18.50
C GLY A 451 -2.95 -14.54 18.51
N TYR A 452 -1.80 -13.87 18.42
CA TYR A 452 -1.70 -12.40 18.43
C TYR A 452 -2.32 -11.77 17.18
N SER A 453 -2.10 -12.34 15.99
CA SER A 453 -2.73 -11.89 14.74
C SER A 453 -4.25 -12.03 14.82
N LYS A 454 -4.78 -13.14 15.34
CA LYS A 454 -6.22 -13.30 15.59
C LYS A 454 -6.77 -12.25 16.56
N LYS A 455 -6.02 -11.94 17.62
CA LYS A 455 -6.39 -10.88 18.57
C LYS A 455 -6.45 -9.51 17.91
N CYS A 456 -5.45 -9.18 17.08
CA CYS A 456 -5.44 -7.94 16.29
C CYS A 456 -6.59 -7.88 15.28
N ASP A 457 -6.97 -9.02 14.69
CA ASP A 457 -8.09 -9.10 13.75
C ASP A 457 -9.45 -8.94 14.44
N ALA A 458 -9.60 -9.49 15.65
CA ALA A 458 -10.85 -9.50 16.41
C ALA A 458 -11.30 -8.10 16.86
N ILE A 459 -10.36 -7.18 17.06
CA ILE A 459 -10.65 -5.80 17.46
C ILE A 459 -11.04 -4.88 16.29
N LEU A 460 -11.02 -5.38 15.05
CA LEU A 460 -11.39 -4.60 13.87
C LEU A 460 -12.90 -4.64 13.65
N SER A 461 -13.53 -3.48 13.45
CA SER A 461 -14.94 -3.41 13.06
C SER A 461 -15.19 -4.02 11.68
N MET A 462 -14.20 -4.00 10.79
CA MET A 462 -14.22 -4.63 9.47
C MET A 462 -12.82 -4.70 8.87
N ARG A 463 -12.63 -5.54 7.84
CA ARG A 463 -11.38 -5.61 7.07
C ARG A 463 -11.42 -4.90 5.71
N TRP A 464 -12.62 -4.69 5.18
CA TRP A 464 -12.88 -4.14 3.84
C TRP A 464 -14.25 -3.45 3.83
N PHE A 465 -14.45 -2.50 2.92
CA PHE A 465 -15.73 -1.83 2.69
C PHE A 465 -16.53 -2.52 1.59
N ASP A 466 -17.58 -3.28 1.92
CA ASP A 466 -18.42 -4.02 0.94
C ASP A 466 -17.61 -4.74 -0.18
N GLY A 467 -16.54 -5.43 0.23
CA GLY A 467 -15.62 -6.13 -0.69
C GLY A 467 -14.60 -5.23 -1.44
N ASN A 468 -14.65 -3.92 -1.23
CA ASN A 468 -13.75 -2.92 -1.80
C ASN A 468 -12.76 -2.36 -0.77
N LYS A 469 -11.60 -1.90 -1.27
CA LYS A 469 -10.59 -1.20 -0.45
C LYS A 469 -11.10 0.14 0.09
N LYS A 470 -11.92 0.82 -0.70
CA LYS A 470 -12.37 2.18 -0.46
C LYS A 470 -13.88 2.27 -0.45
N THR A 471 -14.40 3.31 0.17
CA THR A 471 -15.81 3.67 0.13
C THR A 471 -15.96 5.19 -0.03
N GLU A 472 -17.15 5.62 -0.38
CA GLU A 472 -17.50 7.05 -0.38
C GLU A 472 -17.52 7.58 1.05
N THR A 473 -17.03 8.81 1.24
CA THR A 473 -17.03 9.47 2.54
C THR A 473 -18.30 10.30 2.68
N ASN A 474 -19.10 10.00 3.70
CA ASN A 474 -20.28 10.77 4.04
C ASN A 474 -19.88 11.93 4.95
N TRP A 475 -19.67 13.10 4.37
CA TRP A 475 -19.32 14.29 5.13
C TRP A 475 -20.58 14.90 5.74
N VAL A 476 -20.56 15.14 7.05
CA VAL A 476 -21.71 15.66 7.80
C VAL A 476 -21.30 16.84 8.68
N SER A 477 -22.19 17.83 8.81
CA SER A 477 -22.01 18.91 9.79
C SER A 477 -22.07 18.36 11.22
N THR A 478 -21.47 19.07 12.17
CA THR A 478 -21.43 18.68 13.60
C THR A 478 -22.83 18.47 14.19
N GLU A 479 -23.81 19.26 13.77
CA GLU A 479 -25.23 19.18 14.18
C GLU A 479 -25.95 17.90 13.70
N ASN A 480 -25.39 17.24 12.69
CA ASN A 480 -25.96 16.09 11.98
C ASN A 480 -25.13 14.81 12.11
N ILE A 481 -24.14 14.78 13.00
CA ILE A 481 -23.41 13.56 13.31
C ILE A 481 -24.41 12.49 13.80
N GLY A 482 -24.33 11.29 13.23
CA GLY A 482 -25.26 10.18 13.47
C GLY A 482 -26.42 10.08 12.50
N SER A 483 -26.71 11.14 11.74
CA SER A 483 -27.91 11.20 10.89
C SER A 483 -27.91 10.12 9.80
N THR A 484 -26.75 9.69 9.30
CA THR A 484 -26.68 8.70 8.21
C THR A 484 -27.09 7.29 8.66
N PHE A 485 -27.14 7.03 9.97
CA PHE A 485 -27.45 5.71 10.51
C PHE A 485 -28.50 5.70 11.62
N ALA A 486 -29.06 6.85 12.00
CA ALA A 486 -30.08 6.95 13.05
C ALA A 486 -31.33 6.10 12.77
N HIS A 487 -31.62 5.81 11.50
CA HIS A 487 -32.79 5.04 11.04
C HIS A 487 -32.52 3.52 10.95
N LEU A 488 -31.30 3.05 11.22
CA LEU A 488 -30.90 1.66 11.07
C LEU A 488 -30.96 0.92 12.42
N ASP A 489 -31.51 -0.29 12.40
CA ASP A 489 -31.54 -1.17 13.57
C ASP A 489 -30.16 -1.84 13.80
N PRO A 490 -29.50 -1.61 14.95
CA PRO A 490 -28.24 -2.26 15.30
C PRO A 490 -28.32 -3.79 15.42
N LEU A 491 -29.50 -4.32 15.72
CA LEU A 491 -29.75 -5.75 15.91
C LEU A 491 -30.16 -6.46 14.62
N ALA A 492 -30.51 -5.71 13.57
CA ALA A 492 -30.78 -6.28 12.26
C ALA A 492 -29.49 -6.91 11.70
N SER A 493 -29.46 -8.24 11.68
CA SER A 493 -28.37 -8.97 11.04
C SER A 493 -28.38 -8.67 9.55
N THR A 494 -27.27 -8.12 9.06
CA THR A 494 -27.05 -7.95 7.63
C THR A 494 -25.74 -8.63 7.28
N ALA A 495 -25.78 -9.63 6.40
CA ALA A 495 -24.57 -10.09 5.76
C ALA A 495 -24.08 -8.97 4.81
N ALA A 496 -22.87 -8.43 5.02
CA ALA A 496 -22.12 -7.95 3.87
C ALA A 496 -21.83 -9.16 2.98
N LYS A 497 -21.75 -8.97 1.67
CA LYS A 497 -21.46 -10.08 0.75
C LYS A 497 -20.20 -10.81 1.24
N PRO A 498 -20.25 -12.12 1.51
CA PRO A 498 -19.15 -12.83 2.16
C PRO A 498 -17.83 -12.73 1.40
N LEU A 499 -16.71 -12.72 2.14
CA LEU A 499 -15.33 -12.83 1.63
C LEU A 499 -15.14 -14.04 0.68
N GLU A 500 -15.93 -15.09 0.86
CA GLU A 500 -15.93 -16.29 0.00
C GLU A 500 -16.48 -16.03 -1.41
N GLU A 501 -17.41 -15.09 -1.57
CA GLU A 501 -17.83 -14.65 -2.90
C GLU A 501 -16.72 -13.87 -3.60
N PHE A 502 -15.91 -13.06 -2.90
CA PHE A 502 -14.75 -12.39 -3.51
C PHE A 502 -13.63 -13.36 -3.86
N ASN A 503 -13.35 -14.39 -3.06
CA ASN A 503 -12.40 -15.43 -3.46
C ASN A 503 -12.91 -16.26 -4.66
N LYS A 504 -14.24 -16.41 -4.81
CA LYS A 504 -14.87 -16.93 -6.03
C LYS A 504 -14.88 -15.90 -7.18
N TRP A 505 -14.99 -14.60 -6.90
CA TRP A 505 -15.13 -13.53 -7.89
C TRP A 505 -13.77 -13.07 -8.43
N ALA A 506 -12.74 -12.97 -7.60
CA ALA A 506 -11.34 -12.79 -8.00
C ALA A 506 -10.81 -13.98 -8.83
N ARG A 507 -11.36 -15.20 -8.60
CA ARG A 507 -11.17 -16.36 -9.49
C ARG A 507 -12.04 -16.30 -10.77
N LYS A 508 -13.12 -15.52 -10.79
CA LYS A 508 -14.05 -15.36 -11.94
C LYS A 508 -13.82 -14.11 -12.80
N THR A 509 -13.17 -13.06 -12.31
CA THR A 509 -12.99 -11.77 -13.03
C THR A 509 -11.73 -11.73 -13.88
N ASN A 510 -11.36 -12.83 -14.54
CA ASN A 510 -10.41 -12.81 -15.66
C ASN A 510 -10.53 -14.01 -16.61
N ASN A 511 -11.65 -14.73 -16.66
CA ASN A 511 -11.85 -15.71 -17.75
C ASN A 511 -12.39 -15.02 -19.01
N LEU A 512 -11.54 -14.20 -19.62
CA LEU A 512 -11.69 -13.73 -21.01
C LEU A 512 -12.07 -14.88 -21.98
N PRO A 513 -11.59 -16.15 -21.80
CA PRO A 513 -12.04 -17.28 -22.60
C PRO A 513 -13.54 -17.59 -22.47
N ALA A 514 -14.10 -17.52 -21.25
CA ALA A 514 -15.53 -17.81 -21.03
C ALA A 514 -16.43 -16.70 -21.61
N ILE A 515 -16.02 -15.44 -21.49
CA ILE A 515 -16.77 -14.30 -22.08
C ILE A 515 -16.73 -14.38 -23.61
N LYS A 516 -15.58 -14.71 -24.20
CA LYS A 516 -15.47 -14.89 -25.66
C LYS A 516 -16.26 -16.09 -26.17
N ARG A 517 -16.37 -17.15 -25.37
CA ARG A 517 -17.17 -18.35 -25.69
C ARG A 517 -18.68 -18.05 -25.71
N ASN A 518 -19.16 -17.18 -24.80
CA ASN A 518 -20.60 -16.92 -24.64
C ASN A 518 -21.09 -15.70 -25.43
N TYR A 519 -20.21 -14.76 -25.79
CA TYR A 519 -20.59 -13.48 -26.38
C TYR A 519 -19.77 -13.10 -27.63
N GLY A 520 -18.90 -13.99 -28.14
CA GLY A 520 -18.08 -13.76 -29.34
C GLY A 520 -16.75 -13.02 -29.13
N LYS A 521 -16.01 -12.79 -30.23
CA LYS A 521 -14.62 -12.27 -30.18
C LYS A 521 -14.55 -10.82 -29.69
N LEU A 522 -15.58 -10.01 -29.98
CA LEU A 522 -15.71 -8.61 -29.58
C LEU A 522 -17.00 -8.40 -28.74
N PRO A 523 -17.02 -8.89 -27.50
CA PRO A 523 -18.25 -8.95 -26.72
C PRO A 523 -18.65 -7.62 -26.11
N TYR A 524 -17.86 -6.54 -26.20
CA TYR A 524 -18.18 -5.25 -25.57
C TYR A 524 -18.48 -4.18 -26.60
N LEU A 525 -19.75 -3.75 -26.68
CA LEU A 525 -20.19 -2.60 -27.49
C LEU A 525 -19.90 -1.28 -26.78
N CYS A 526 -19.43 -0.27 -27.50
CA CYS A 526 -19.32 1.09 -26.97
C CYS A 526 -20.72 1.64 -26.65
N PRO A 527 -20.97 2.22 -25.46
CA PRO A 527 -22.26 2.83 -25.17
C PRO A 527 -22.58 4.06 -26.03
N SER A 528 -21.54 4.69 -26.60
CA SER A 528 -21.62 5.96 -27.33
C SER A 528 -21.51 5.80 -28.86
N CYS A 529 -21.22 4.60 -29.37
CA CYS A 529 -21.14 4.32 -30.82
C CYS A 529 -21.26 2.81 -31.12
N GLU A 530 -21.30 2.42 -32.39
CA GLU A 530 -21.52 1.02 -32.79
C GLU A 530 -20.26 0.13 -32.74
N LEU A 531 -19.11 0.66 -32.32
CA LEU A 531 -17.84 -0.10 -32.30
C LEU A 531 -17.80 -1.12 -31.15
N ARG A 532 -17.26 -2.30 -31.46
CA ARG A 532 -17.12 -3.44 -30.53
C ARG A 532 -15.67 -3.77 -30.23
N PHE A 533 -15.43 -4.24 -29.00
CA PHE A 533 -14.09 -4.47 -28.48
C PHE A 533 -13.99 -5.78 -27.73
N SER A 534 -12.78 -6.36 -27.73
CA SER A 534 -12.48 -7.63 -27.07
C SER A 534 -12.40 -7.54 -25.54
N THR A 535 -12.24 -6.34 -24.98
CA THR A 535 -12.11 -6.11 -23.53
C THR A 535 -12.74 -4.77 -23.13
N LYS A 536 -13.26 -4.67 -21.89
CA LYS A 536 -13.74 -3.39 -21.31
C LYS A 536 -12.68 -2.30 -21.33
N GLN A 537 -11.42 -2.67 -21.10
CA GLN A 537 -10.28 -1.75 -21.14
C GLN A 537 -10.17 -1.06 -22.52
N ARG A 538 -10.35 -1.82 -23.61
CA ARG A 538 -10.30 -1.26 -24.96
C ARG A 538 -11.48 -0.35 -25.27
N VAL A 539 -12.68 -0.66 -24.77
CA VAL A 539 -13.83 0.26 -24.89
C VAL A 539 -13.55 1.56 -24.14
N LYS A 540 -12.96 1.48 -22.95
CA LYS A 540 -12.59 2.67 -22.18
C LYS A 540 -11.57 3.53 -22.90
N ILE A 541 -10.51 2.92 -23.44
CA ILE A 541 -9.51 3.63 -24.26
C ILE A 541 -10.18 4.32 -25.46
N HIS A 542 -11.09 3.62 -26.13
CA HIS A 542 -11.82 4.19 -27.26
C HIS A 542 -12.72 5.36 -26.83
N HIS A 543 -13.47 5.23 -25.75
CA HIS A 543 -14.30 6.32 -25.22
C HIS A 543 -13.47 7.54 -24.84
N ASP A 544 -12.34 7.32 -24.16
CA ASP A 544 -11.43 8.40 -23.75
C ASP A 544 -10.84 9.15 -24.98
N LEU A 545 -10.71 8.48 -26.13
CA LEU A 545 -10.19 9.06 -27.37
C LEU A 545 -11.27 9.69 -28.27
N ALA A 546 -12.46 9.10 -28.34
CA ALA A 546 -13.48 9.44 -29.33
C ALA A 546 -14.71 10.16 -28.75
N HIS A 547 -14.97 10.02 -27.43
CA HIS A 547 -16.26 10.42 -26.82
C HIS A 547 -16.12 11.22 -25.52
N MET A 548 -14.90 11.38 -24.97
CA MET A 548 -14.67 11.97 -23.64
C MET A 548 -15.22 13.40 -23.45
N TYR A 549 -15.30 14.20 -24.53
CA TYR A 549 -15.79 15.57 -24.46
C TYR A 549 -17.30 15.70 -24.74
N THR A 550 -17.94 14.61 -25.16
CA THR A 550 -19.35 14.61 -25.61
C THR A 550 -20.24 13.69 -24.78
N TYR A 551 -19.70 12.64 -24.15
CA TYR A 551 -20.47 11.67 -23.38
C TYR A 551 -19.75 11.26 -22.09
N GLU A 552 -20.53 11.00 -21.03
CA GLU A 552 -20.01 10.44 -19.78
C GLU A 552 -19.70 8.96 -19.92
N TRP A 553 -18.60 8.51 -19.31
CA TRP A 553 -18.17 7.11 -19.40
C TRP A 553 -19.15 6.16 -18.71
N GLN A 554 -19.70 5.23 -19.49
CA GLN A 554 -20.49 4.11 -19.00
C GLN A 554 -19.75 2.79 -19.19
N ILE A 555 -19.78 1.93 -18.17
CA ILE A 555 -19.11 0.62 -18.24
C ILE A 555 -19.96 -0.32 -19.11
N PRO A 556 -19.46 -0.77 -20.28
CA PRO A 556 -20.22 -1.66 -21.15
C PRO A 556 -20.37 -3.05 -20.53
N LYS A 557 -21.59 -3.59 -20.58
CA LYS A 557 -21.87 -5.00 -20.31
C LYS A 557 -21.56 -5.82 -21.55
N PRO A 558 -21.08 -7.08 -21.43
CA PRO A 558 -20.88 -7.92 -22.59
C PRO A 558 -22.23 -8.23 -23.25
N SER A 559 -22.26 -8.17 -24.58
CA SER A 559 -23.39 -8.47 -25.45
C SER A 559 -22.93 -9.31 -26.63
N VAL A 560 -23.80 -10.18 -27.14
CA VAL A 560 -23.48 -11.11 -28.23
C VAL A 560 -22.93 -10.35 -29.43
N ASP A 561 -21.69 -10.63 -29.83
CA ASP A 561 -21.07 -10.16 -31.07
C ASP A 561 -21.93 -10.61 -32.25
N PRO A 562 -22.36 -9.71 -33.16
CA PRO A 562 -23.12 -10.10 -34.35
C PRO A 562 -22.43 -11.17 -35.20
N ALA A 563 -21.09 -11.29 -35.11
CA ALA A 563 -20.31 -12.33 -35.76
C ALA A 563 -20.19 -13.64 -34.93
N HIS A 564 -20.87 -13.75 -33.79
CA HIS A 564 -20.83 -14.94 -32.93
C HIS A 564 -21.82 -16.00 -33.42
N GLN A 565 -21.28 -17.16 -33.80
CA GLN A 565 -22.06 -18.37 -33.99
C GLN A 565 -21.92 -19.23 -32.74
N GLU A 566 -23.05 -19.58 -32.10
CA GLU A 566 -23.07 -20.55 -31.00
C GLU A 566 -22.63 -21.92 -31.53
N ARG A 567 -21.55 -22.49 -30.98
CA ARG A 567 -21.21 -23.90 -31.23
C ARG A 567 -22.04 -24.76 -30.30
N ASN A 568 -23.00 -25.50 -30.85
CA ASN A 568 -23.61 -26.62 -30.14
C ASN A 568 -22.52 -27.63 -29.79
N SER A 569 -22.44 -27.95 -28.50
CA SER A 569 -21.44 -28.81 -27.91
C SER A 569 -21.78 -30.27 -28.17
N GLU A 570 -21.01 -30.94 -29.02
CA GLU A 570 -20.80 -32.39 -28.99
C GLU A 570 -19.47 -32.70 -29.71
N PHE A 571 -18.52 -33.29 -28.95
CA PHE A 571 -17.28 -33.98 -29.35
C PHE A 571 -16.30 -33.31 -30.35
N GLU A 572 -15.08 -32.98 -29.87
CA GLU A 572 -13.80 -33.65 -30.23
C GLU A 572 -12.59 -32.83 -29.73
N GLU A 573 -11.65 -33.53 -29.09
CA GLU A 573 -10.26 -33.09 -28.94
C GLU A 573 -9.59 -33.12 -30.31
N GLU A 574 -8.94 -32.02 -30.73
CA GLU A 574 -7.61 -31.98 -31.37
C GLU A 574 -7.33 -30.62 -32.03
N GLY A 575 -6.03 -30.31 -32.16
CA GLY A 575 -5.51 -29.51 -33.27
C GLY A 575 -5.17 -28.05 -32.98
N GLU A 576 -3.89 -27.78 -32.73
CA GLU A 576 -3.27 -26.51 -33.10
C GLU A 576 -3.46 -26.29 -34.61
N GLU A 577 -3.97 -25.12 -35.01
CA GLU A 577 -3.78 -24.64 -36.37
C GLU A 577 -3.47 -23.13 -36.37
N GLN A 578 -2.23 -22.83 -36.73
CA GLN A 578 -1.78 -21.52 -37.18
C GLN A 578 -2.31 -21.26 -38.58
N LEU A 579 -3.04 -20.16 -38.79
CA LEU A 579 -3.22 -19.55 -40.12
C LEU A 579 -3.29 -18.02 -39.93
N THR A 580 -2.14 -17.34 -40.09
CA THR A 580 -1.73 -16.57 -41.29
C THR A 580 -2.59 -15.34 -41.57
N GLU A 581 -2.08 -14.18 -41.14
CA GLU A 581 -2.47 -12.87 -41.66
C GLU A 581 -2.15 -12.81 -43.15
N LYS A 582 -3.18 -12.60 -43.99
CA LYS A 582 -2.98 -12.10 -45.36
C LYS A 582 -2.74 -10.59 -45.29
N ALA A 583 -1.50 -10.22 -45.54
CA ALA A 583 -1.12 -8.89 -45.97
C ALA A 583 -1.46 -8.67 -47.46
N GLY A 584 -1.70 -7.41 -47.78
CA GLY A 584 -1.69 -6.76 -49.09
C GLY A 584 -1.92 -5.29 -48.74
N LEU A 585 -1.06 -4.33 -49.03
CA LEU A 585 -0.17 -4.03 -50.15
C LEU A 585 0.91 -3.08 -49.57
N GLU A 586 2.15 -2.92 -50.04
CA GLU A 586 2.75 -3.00 -51.37
C GLU A 586 4.28 -3.14 -51.18
N ASP A 587 4.90 -3.97 -52.01
CA ASP A 587 6.35 -4.14 -52.14
C ASP A 587 6.96 -3.05 -53.04
N GLU A 588 8.13 -2.53 -52.67
CA GLU A 588 9.23 -2.37 -53.64
C GLU A 588 10.51 -2.84 -52.96
N GLU A 589 10.90 -4.07 -53.30
CA GLU A 589 12.22 -4.63 -53.06
C GLU A 589 12.92 -4.74 -54.42
N CYS A 590 14.21 -4.39 -54.48
CA CYS A 590 15.08 -4.88 -55.54
C CYS A 590 16.44 -5.28 -54.95
N SER A 591 16.53 -6.58 -54.65
CA SER A 591 17.65 -7.51 -54.79
C SER A 591 19.10 -7.01 -54.58
N GLY A 592 19.73 -7.53 -53.53
CA GLY A 592 20.57 -8.73 -53.64
C GLY A 592 21.86 -8.70 -54.49
N GLU A 593 22.97 -8.63 -53.75
CA GLU A 593 24.17 -9.47 -53.85
C GLU A 593 25.33 -9.22 -54.85
N GLU A 594 26.52 -9.52 -54.30
CA GLU A 594 27.84 -9.81 -54.89
C GLU A 594 28.79 -8.67 -55.36
N GLY A 595 29.86 -8.49 -54.57
CA GLY A 595 31.23 -8.73 -55.03
C GLY A 595 31.99 -7.59 -55.75
N PRO A 596 33.34 -7.50 -55.60
CA PRO A 596 34.09 -6.26 -55.79
C PRO A 596 34.84 -6.19 -57.12
N VAL A 597 34.75 -5.13 -57.92
CA VAL A 597 35.76 -4.81 -58.95
C VAL A 597 35.88 -3.31 -59.21
N ALA A 598 37.13 -2.85 -59.20
CA ALA A 598 37.61 -1.53 -59.59
C ALA A 598 37.34 -1.16 -61.06
N LYS A 599 37.07 0.11 -61.34
CA LYS A 599 37.95 1.02 -62.13
C LYS A 599 37.23 2.31 -62.52
N LYS A 600 38.00 3.38 -62.39
CA LYS A 600 37.77 4.73 -62.91
C LYS A 600 37.65 4.77 -64.45
N ARG A 601 36.84 5.74 -64.90
CA ARG A 601 36.94 6.58 -66.13
C ARG A 601 36.63 5.95 -67.50
N LYS A 602 35.80 6.64 -68.28
CA LYS A 602 36.14 7.74 -69.23
C LYS A 602 34.92 8.68 -69.25
N SER A 603 34.98 10.00 -69.28
CA SER A 603 35.96 11.00 -69.75
C SER A 603 36.09 12.14 -68.74
#